data_AF-A0A2M8F7E1-F1
#
_entry.id   AF-A0A2M8F7E1-F1
#
_cell.length_a   1.000
_cell.length_b   1.000
_cell.length_c   1.000
_cell.angle_alpha   90.00
_cell.angle_beta   90.00
_cell.angle_gamma   90.00
#
_symmetry.space_group_name_H-M   'P 1'
#
loop_
_entity.id
_entity.type
_entity.pdbx_description
1 polymer ?
#
loop_
_entity_poly.entity_id
_entity_poly.type
_entity_poly.pdbx_seq_one_letter_code
_entity_poly.pdbx_strand_id
1 'polypeptide(L)'
;AKKFKGKLLDEIVDHVTSDEKLWLDTMMREELGFAEKPPRPGLNGLFMAIAFVIGSAIPNLPYFFPQLPPLTGGAFPNLSTTFFISMGVTCLGLLAAGAFKTRFTGRNVFTSALETLLIGVLAAGGTYAVGLLFE
;
A
#
# COMPACT_ATOMS: atom_id res chain seq x y z
N ALA A 1 -9.07 -29.68 -9.71
CA ALA A 1 -10.33 -30.46 -9.73
C ALA A 1 -10.43 -31.34 -8.48
N LYS A 2 -11.58 -31.36 -7.79
CA LYS A 2 -11.80 -31.95 -6.45
C LYS A 2 -11.89 -33.51 -6.40
N LYS A 3 -11.55 -34.21 -7.49
CA LYS A 3 -11.45 -35.68 -7.59
C LYS A 3 -12.69 -36.50 -7.18
N PHE A 4 -13.88 -35.92 -7.11
CA PHE A 4 -15.14 -36.65 -6.92
C PHE A 4 -15.43 -37.59 -8.11
N LYS A 5 -16.07 -38.75 -7.86
CA LYS A 5 -16.37 -39.78 -8.88
C LYS A 5 -17.69 -40.51 -8.60
N GLY A 6 -18.32 -41.00 -9.66
CA GLY A 6 -19.52 -41.84 -9.60
C GLY A 6 -20.70 -41.11 -8.96
N LYS A 7 -21.57 -41.85 -8.27
CA LYS A 7 -22.82 -41.32 -7.67
C LYS A 7 -22.64 -40.07 -6.80
N LEU A 8 -21.51 -39.98 -6.09
CA LEU A 8 -21.21 -38.82 -5.25
C LEU A 8 -21.02 -37.54 -6.07
N LEU A 9 -20.45 -37.64 -7.28
CA LEU A 9 -20.33 -36.49 -8.17
C LEU A 9 -21.70 -36.03 -8.65
N ASP A 10 -22.55 -36.98 -9.07
CA ASP A 10 -23.89 -36.69 -9.57
C ASP A 10 -24.75 -36.02 -8.47
N GLU A 11 -24.73 -36.54 -7.25
CA GLU A 11 -25.45 -35.95 -6.11
C GLU A 11 -24.97 -34.52 -5.79
N ILE A 12 -23.66 -34.26 -5.85
CA ILE A 12 -23.12 -32.92 -5.61
C ILE A 12 -23.54 -31.97 -6.73
N VAL A 13 -23.48 -32.40 -7.99
CA VAL A 13 -23.89 -31.58 -9.14
C VAL A 13 -25.37 -31.27 -9.06
N ASP A 14 -26.22 -32.25 -8.80
CA ASP A 14 -27.67 -32.05 -8.66
C ASP A 14 -27.98 -31.09 -7.51
N HIS A 15 -27.30 -31.24 -6.37
CA HIS A 15 -27.50 -30.34 -5.24
C HIS A 15 -27.04 -28.90 -5.54
N VAL A 16 -25.86 -28.72 -6.14
CA VAL A 16 -25.34 -27.39 -6.48
C VAL A 16 -26.18 -26.72 -7.56
N THR A 17 -26.62 -27.45 -8.58
CA THR A 17 -27.44 -26.92 -9.69
C THR A 17 -28.91 -26.70 -9.32
N SER A 18 -29.38 -27.30 -8.22
CA SER A 18 -30.73 -27.06 -7.70
C SER A 18 -30.96 -25.65 -7.16
N ASP A 19 -29.89 -24.96 -6.74
CA ASP A 19 -29.91 -23.56 -6.29
C ASP A 19 -29.09 -22.71 -7.26
N GLU A 20 -29.76 -21.89 -8.05
CA GLU A 20 -29.14 -21.00 -9.03
C GLU A 20 -28.06 -20.10 -8.40
N LYS A 21 -28.27 -19.66 -7.15
CA LYS A 21 -27.32 -18.80 -6.43
C LYS A 21 -26.07 -19.57 -6.03
N LEU A 22 -26.23 -20.81 -5.55
CA LEU A 22 -25.12 -21.69 -5.20
C LEU A 22 -24.32 -22.11 -6.44
N TRP A 23 -25.01 -22.37 -7.55
CA TRP A 23 -24.38 -22.69 -8.83
C TRP A 23 -23.55 -21.52 -9.37
N LEU A 24 -24.14 -20.32 -9.41
CA LEU A 24 -23.44 -19.09 -9.83
C LEU A 24 -22.23 -18.80 -8.95
N ASP A 25 -22.36 -18.89 -7.63
CA ASP A 25 -21.24 -18.65 -6.70
C ASP A 25 -20.11 -19.68 -6.89
N THR A 26 -20.47 -20.94 -7.15
CA THR A 26 -19.50 -22.00 -7.44
C THR A 26 -18.74 -21.72 -8.73
N MET A 27 -19.40 -21.30 -9.82
CA MET A 27 -18.73 -20.92 -11.06
C MET A 27 -17.86 -19.67 -10.87
N MET A 28 -18.39 -18.64 -10.21
CA MET A 28 -17.65 -17.40 -9.93
C MET A 28 -16.37 -17.67 -9.13
N ARG A 29 -16.42 -18.56 -8.14
CA ARG A 29 -15.28 -18.86 -7.27
C ARG A 29 -14.30 -19.86 -7.87
N GLU A 30 -14.80 -20.99 -8.39
CA GLU A 30 -13.97 -22.14 -8.75
C GLU A 30 -13.55 -22.13 -10.24
N GLU A 31 -14.34 -21.51 -11.12
CA GLU A 31 -14.02 -21.39 -12.54
C GLU A 31 -13.34 -20.05 -12.85
N LEU A 32 -13.92 -18.95 -12.37
CA LEU A 32 -13.44 -17.59 -12.66
C LEU A 32 -12.45 -17.05 -11.62
N GLY A 33 -12.33 -17.71 -10.46
CA GLY A 33 -11.37 -17.34 -9.41
C GLY A 33 -11.71 -16.06 -8.66
N PHE A 34 -12.97 -15.59 -8.70
CA PHE A 34 -13.38 -14.41 -7.94
C PHE A 34 -13.40 -14.68 -6.44
N ALA A 35 -12.99 -13.69 -5.67
CA ALA A 35 -13.02 -13.74 -4.21
C ALA A 35 -14.46 -13.76 -3.67
N GLU A 36 -14.65 -14.45 -2.55
CA GLU A 36 -15.93 -14.69 -1.85
C GLU A 36 -16.68 -13.43 -1.41
N LYS A 37 -16.06 -12.25 -1.52
CA LYS A 37 -16.68 -10.95 -1.27
C LYS A 37 -16.39 -9.98 -2.42
N PRO A 38 -17.42 -9.33 -3.00
CA PRO A 38 -17.21 -8.29 -3.97
C PRO A 38 -16.41 -7.13 -3.33
N PRO A 39 -15.41 -6.57 -4.02
CA PRO A 39 -14.67 -5.42 -3.51
C PRO A 39 -15.63 -4.24 -3.29
N ARG A 40 -15.35 -3.42 -2.27
CA ARG A 40 -16.07 -2.17 -2.02
C ARG A 40 -15.26 -0.99 -2.58
N PRO A 41 -15.36 -0.67 -3.88
CA PRO A 41 -14.44 0.26 -4.55
C PRO A 41 -14.44 1.65 -3.91
N GLY A 42 -15.60 2.21 -3.60
CA GLY A 42 -15.70 3.53 -2.97
C GLY A 42 -15.05 3.58 -1.58
N LEU A 43 -15.25 2.55 -0.78
CA LEU A 43 -14.65 2.47 0.56
C LEU A 43 -13.14 2.27 0.48
N ASN A 44 -12.67 1.40 -0.42
CA ASN A 44 -11.24 1.17 -0.65
C ASN A 44 -10.54 2.45 -1.14
N GLY A 45 -11.18 3.20 -2.05
CA GLY A 45 -10.68 4.49 -2.53
C GLY A 45 -10.57 5.51 -1.41
N LEU A 46 -11.60 5.61 -0.55
CA LEU A 46 -11.57 6.50 0.62
C LEU A 46 -10.43 6.16 1.58
N PHE A 47 -10.23 4.88 1.89
CA PHE A 47 -9.12 4.45 2.74
C PHE A 47 -7.76 4.78 2.13
N MET A 48 -7.58 4.57 0.82
CA MET A 48 -6.33 4.97 0.14
C MET A 48 -6.11 6.48 0.17
N ALA A 49 -7.15 7.28 -0.07
CA ALA A 49 -7.05 8.74 -0.03
C ALA A 49 -6.63 9.24 1.35
N ILE A 50 -7.28 8.76 2.41
CA ILE A 50 -6.95 9.12 3.80
C ILE A 50 -5.53 8.68 4.14
N ALA A 51 -5.14 7.45 3.77
CA ALA A 51 -3.79 6.94 4.02
C ALA A 51 -2.73 7.77 3.29
N PHE A 52 -2.99 8.20 2.05
CA PHE A 52 -2.09 9.04 1.28
C PHE A 52 -1.94 10.44 1.90
N VAL A 53 -3.04 11.07 2.30
CA VAL A 53 -3.01 12.38 2.96
C VAL A 53 -2.20 12.31 4.25
N ILE A 54 -2.48 11.32 5.12
CA ILE A 54 -1.75 11.17 6.38
C ILE A 54 -0.28 10.84 6.15
N GLY A 55 0.01 9.93 5.22
CA GLY A 55 1.38 9.54 4.89
C GLY A 55 2.21 10.68 4.32
N SER A 56 1.61 11.52 3.47
CA SER A 56 2.27 12.69 2.88
C SER A 56 2.39 13.86 3.85
N ALA A 57 1.51 13.98 4.84
CA ALA A 57 1.57 15.05 5.83
C ALA A 57 2.84 14.97 6.69
N ILE A 58 3.23 13.76 7.12
CA ILE A 58 4.37 13.51 8.01
C ILE A 58 5.67 14.19 7.54
N PRO A 59 6.16 13.98 6.31
CA PRO A 59 7.38 14.64 5.83
C PRO A 59 7.22 16.14 5.54
N ASN A 60 5.98 16.64 5.38
CA ASN A 60 5.70 18.06 5.13
C ASN A 60 5.51 18.88 6.41
N LEU A 61 5.27 18.24 7.56
CA LEU A 61 5.13 18.90 8.87
C LEU A 61 6.25 19.92 9.19
N PRO A 62 7.54 19.64 8.90
CA PRO A 62 8.62 20.60 9.16
C PRO A 62 8.46 21.94 8.42
N TYR A 63 7.75 21.96 7.29
CA TYR A 63 7.52 23.17 6.50
C TYR A 63 6.31 23.98 6.98
N PHE A 64 5.29 23.32 7.54
CA PHE A 64 4.09 24.01 8.06
C PHE A 64 4.33 24.74 9.38
N PHE A 65 5.29 24.29 10.17
CA PHE A 65 5.54 24.83 11.51
C PHE A 65 7.01 25.24 11.68
N PRO A 66 7.45 26.33 11.03
CA PRO A 66 8.83 26.80 11.12
C PRO A 66 9.24 27.25 12.54
N GLN A 67 8.28 27.47 13.45
CA GLN A 67 8.54 27.83 14.85
C GLN A 67 8.54 26.64 15.82
N LEU A 68 8.16 25.43 15.38
CA LEU A 68 8.21 24.26 16.25
C LEU A 68 9.66 23.83 16.44
N PRO A 69 10.10 23.54 17.68
CA PRO A 69 11.39 22.89 17.89
C PRO A 69 11.41 21.58 17.08
N PRO A 70 12.50 21.28 16.36
CA PRO A 70 12.65 20.00 15.68
C PRO A 70 12.32 18.87 16.65
N LEU A 71 11.66 17.81 16.16
CA LEU A 71 11.48 16.56 16.90
C LEU A 71 12.83 15.98 17.41
N THR A 72 13.95 16.47 16.88
CA THR A 72 15.34 16.14 17.23
C THR A 72 16.04 17.13 18.19
N GLY A 73 15.35 18.14 18.72
CA GLY A 73 15.87 18.99 19.81
C GLY A 73 16.95 20.01 19.43
N GLY A 74 16.69 20.90 18.47
CA GLY A 74 17.64 21.96 18.05
C GLY A 74 17.00 23.34 17.80
N ALA A 75 17.80 24.40 17.77
CA ALA A 75 17.35 25.78 17.53
C ALA A 75 16.80 26.01 16.10
N PHE A 76 16.07 27.13 15.92
CA PHE A 76 15.38 27.55 14.69
C PHE A 76 16.10 27.16 13.38
N PRO A 77 15.48 26.32 12.52
CA PRO A 77 16.15 25.83 11.32
C PRO A 77 16.14 26.86 10.20
N ASN A 78 17.31 27.11 9.60
CA ASN A 78 17.41 27.68 8.26
C ASN A 78 16.70 26.77 7.24
N LEU A 79 16.28 27.31 6.09
CA LEU A 79 15.56 26.57 5.04
C LEU A 79 16.27 25.26 4.64
N SER A 80 17.61 25.28 4.60
CA SER A 80 18.45 24.10 4.32
C SER A 80 18.35 23.02 5.40
N THR A 81 18.28 23.39 6.68
CA THR A 81 18.17 22.44 7.79
C THR A 81 16.80 21.74 7.77
N THR A 82 15.74 22.49 7.49
CA THR A 82 14.37 21.95 7.35
C THR A 82 14.30 20.92 6.21
N PHE A 83 14.97 21.18 5.10
CA PHE A 83 15.07 20.24 3.98
C PHE A 83 15.71 18.91 4.40
N PHE A 84 16.87 18.94 5.07
CA PHE A 84 17.52 17.70 5.53
C PHE A 84 16.70 16.92 6.55
N ILE A 85 15.98 17.61 7.45
CA ILE A 85 15.07 16.97 8.41
C ILE A 85 13.92 16.28 7.68
N SER A 86 13.25 16.98 6.75
CA SER A 86 12.16 16.41 5.94
C SER A 86 12.63 15.20 5.11
N MET A 87 13.83 15.29 4.53
CA MET A 87 14.44 14.18 3.81
C MET A 87 14.68 12.96 4.72
N GLY A 88 15.22 13.18 5.92
CA GLY A 88 15.43 12.13 6.92
C GLY A 88 14.11 11.48 7.37
N VAL A 89 13.09 12.28 7.66
CA VAL A 89 11.75 11.81 8.03
C VAL A 89 11.12 11.00 6.90
N THR A 90 11.25 11.45 5.64
CA THR A 90 10.79 10.70 4.46
C THR A 90 11.50 9.36 4.34
N CYS A 91 12.83 9.33 4.45
CA CYS A 91 13.61 8.08 4.38
C CYS A 91 13.19 7.08 5.47
N LEU A 92 13.03 7.54 6.71
CA LEU A 92 12.55 6.71 7.81
C LEU A 92 11.12 6.21 7.56
N GLY A 93 10.24 7.07 7.05
CA GLY A 93 8.88 6.72 6.68
C GLY A 93 8.82 5.64 5.59
N LEU A 94 9.64 5.76 4.55
CA LEU A 94 9.74 4.76 3.46
C LEU A 94 10.29 3.43 3.95
N LEU A 95 11.31 3.45 4.80
CA LEU A 95 11.86 2.23 5.42
C LEU A 95 10.82 1.55 6.31
N ALA A 96 10.10 2.32 7.13
CA ALA A 96 9.04 1.81 8.00
C ALA A 96 7.87 1.24 7.19
N ALA A 97 7.41 1.93 6.15
CA ALA A 97 6.34 1.46 5.27
C ALA A 97 6.76 0.19 4.52
N GLY A 98 7.98 0.16 3.99
CA GLY A 98 8.53 -1.02 3.30
C GLY A 98 8.72 -2.22 4.23
N ALA A 99 9.09 -1.99 5.50
CA ALA A 99 9.13 -3.02 6.52
C ALA A 99 7.72 -3.50 6.93
N PHE A 100 6.75 -2.59 7.09
CA PHE A 100 5.38 -2.95 7.44
C PHE A 100 4.70 -3.80 6.36
N LYS A 101 4.99 -3.52 5.09
CA LYS A 101 4.51 -4.30 3.93
C LYS A 101 4.89 -5.79 4.01
N THR A 102 5.99 -6.15 4.66
CA THR A 102 6.41 -7.56 4.74
C THR A 102 5.55 -8.40 5.67
N ARG A 103 4.87 -7.78 6.64
CA ARG A 103 3.93 -8.47 7.53
C ARG A 103 2.79 -9.16 6.77
N PHE A 104 2.39 -8.58 5.62
CA PHE A 104 1.33 -9.10 4.76
C PHE A 104 1.86 -9.93 3.58
N THR A 105 3.06 -9.63 3.10
CA THR A 105 3.62 -10.27 1.88
C THR A 105 4.55 -11.45 2.17
N GLY A 106 4.99 -11.64 3.41
CA GLY A 106 5.89 -12.74 3.79
C GLY A 106 7.31 -12.65 3.24
N ARG A 107 7.67 -11.51 2.62
CA ARG A 107 9.01 -11.24 2.08
C ARG A 107 10.00 -10.81 3.17
N ASN A 108 11.30 -10.81 2.84
CA ASN A 108 12.34 -10.31 3.76
C ASN A 108 12.17 -8.80 4.03
N VAL A 109 12.14 -8.43 5.33
CA VAL A 109 11.96 -7.05 5.84
C VAL A 109 12.98 -6.10 5.23
N PHE A 110 14.26 -6.48 5.26
CA PHE A 110 15.35 -5.62 4.79
C PHE A 110 15.25 -5.33 3.30
N THR A 111 14.99 -6.37 2.48
CA THR A 111 14.88 -6.22 1.03
C THR A 111 13.70 -5.32 0.66
N SER A 112 12.54 -5.53 1.29
CA SER A 112 11.34 -4.73 1.02
C SER A 112 11.50 -3.26 1.45
N ALA A 113 12.12 -3.01 2.61
CA ALA A 113 12.42 -1.66 3.08
C ALA A 113 13.37 -0.93 2.13
N LEU A 114 14.45 -1.60 1.69
CA LEU A 114 15.46 -1.03 0.81
C LEU A 114 14.92 -0.80 -0.61
N GLU A 115 14.09 -1.71 -1.13
CA GLU A 115 13.37 -1.54 -2.40
C GLU A 115 12.46 -0.29 -2.35
N THR A 116 11.70 -0.13 -1.28
CA THR A 116 10.79 1.03 -1.10
C THR A 116 11.57 2.33 -1.01
N LEU A 117 12.71 2.34 -0.29
CA LEU A 117 13.58 3.51 -0.20
C LEU A 117 14.18 3.87 -1.56
N LEU A 118 14.70 2.90 -2.32
CA LEU A 118 15.31 3.12 -3.63
C LEU A 118 14.30 3.71 -4.62
N ILE A 119 13.08 3.19 -4.66
CA ILE A 119 12.01 3.73 -5.51
C ILE A 119 11.73 5.19 -5.14
N GLY A 120 11.66 5.50 -3.84
CA GLY A 120 11.45 6.87 -3.36
C GLY A 120 12.59 7.83 -3.73
N VAL A 121 13.85 7.40 -3.59
CA VAL A 121 15.03 8.20 -3.97
C VAL A 121 15.05 8.47 -5.47
N LEU A 122 14.75 7.47 -6.30
CA LEU A 122 14.68 7.64 -7.75
C LEU A 122 13.57 8.60 -8.17
N ALA A 123 12.39 8.50 -7.55
CA ALA A 123 11.28 9.40 -7.81
C ALA A 123 11.59 10.85 -7.38
N ALA A 124 12.18 11.02 -6.20
CA ALA A 124 12.62 12.33 -5.70
C ALA A 124 13.68 12.96 -6.60
N GLY A 125 14.70 12.18 -7.01
CA GLY A 125 15.73 12.61 -7.94
C GLY A 125 15.17 13.02 -9.29
N GLY A 126 14.23 12.25 -9.84
CA GLY A 126 13.52 12.60 -11.08
C GLY A 126 12.73 13.90 -10.94
N THR A 127 12.02 14.08 -9.83
CA THR A 127 11.24 15.31 -9.56
C THR A 127 12.14 16.52 -9.41
N TYR A 128 13.28 16.38 -8.72
CA TYR A 128 14.27 17.44 -8.57
C TYR A 128 14.91 17.83 -9.91
N ALA A 129 15.26 16.85 -10.75
CA ALA A 129 15.80 17.10 -12.08
C ALA A 129 14.80 17.83 -12.99
N VAL A 130 13.52 17.47 -12.91
CA VAL A 130 12.45 18.20 -13.60
C VAL A 130 12.34 19.62 -13.07
N GLY A 131 12.40 19.83 -11.75
CA GLY A 131 12.41 21.15 -11.14
C GLY A 131 13.53 22.04 -11.70
N LEU A 132 14.75 21.52 -11.81
CA LEU A 132 15.91 22.23 -12.38
C LEU A 132 15.78 22.56 -13.87
N LEU A 133 14.93 21.84 -14.63
CA LEU A 133 14.70 22.12 -16.05
C LEU A 133 13.71 23.26 -16.27
N PHE A 134 12.82 23.52 -15.30
CA PHE A 134 11.78 24.54 -15.37
C PHE A 134 12.09 25.79 -14.53
N GLU A 135 13.18 25.77 -13.78
CA GLU A 135 13.80 26.93 -13.12
C GLU A 135 14.78 27.63 -14.08
#